data_AF-A0A661Q8D5-F1
#
_entry.id   AF-A0A661Q8D5-F1
#
_cell.length_a   1.000
_cell.length_b   1.000
_cell.length_c   1.000
_cell.angle_alpha   90.00
_cell.angle_beta   90.00
_cell.angle_gamma   90.00
#
_symmetry.space_group_name_H-M   'P 1'
#
loop_
_entity.id
_entity.type
_entity.pdbx_description
1 polymer ?
#
loop_
_entity_poly.entity_id
_entity_poly.type
_entity_poly.pdbx_seq_one_letter_code
_entity_poly.pdbx_strand_id
1 'polypeptide(L)'
;FGYLEELERKSIPAELLDEILAFIKLELSVLPPADFDLYLELEKRNFLIGILNRPIRVCGMVKNEGEPGGGPFWVEDHNGSLSLQIVEGAQINPEAPEQQEILQKATHFNPVDLVCGVRDWQGKPFDLKKYVDPEAVFIAQKSKAGRELKALELPGIWNGAMAFWNTIFVEVPLITFNPVKSVNDLLRDEHQSS
;
A
#
# COMPACT_ATOMS: atom_id res chain seq x y z
N PHE A 1 12.33 -7.36 -15.86
CA PHE A 1 11.07 -7.36 -16.63
C PHE A 1 10.86 -8.61 -17.50
N GLY A 2 11.69 -9.66 -17.41
CA GLY A 2 11.55 -10.86 -18.25
C GLY A 2 10.20 -11.57 -18.16
N TYR A 3 9.57 -11.63 -16.97
CA TYR A 3 8.24 -12.23 -16.83
C TYR A 3 7.16 -11.52 -17.66
N LEU A 4 7.19 -10.19 -17.78
CA LEU A 4 6.22 -9.46 -18.61
C LEU A 4 6.41 -9.77 -20.10
N GLU A 5 7.67 -9.86 -20.56
CA GLU A 5 7.98 -10.24 -21.93
C GLU A 5 7.50 -11.66 -22.27
N GLU A 6 7.65 -12.61 -21.33
CA GLU A 6 7.15 -13.97 -21.50
C GLU A 6 5.62 -14.01 -21.51
N LEU A 7 4.97 -13.28 -20.59
CA LEU A 7 3.51 -13.21 -20.49
C LEU A 7 2.83 -12.57 -21.72
N GLU A 8 3.55 -11.81 -22.55
CA GLU A 8 3.03 -11.26 -23.81
C GLU A 8 3.13 -12.22 -25.01
N ARG A 9 3.84 -13.36 -24.88
CA ARG A 9 3.98 -14.35 -25.96
C ARG A 9 2.66 -15.06 -26.24
N LYS A 10 2.53 -15.77 -27.36
CA LYS A 10 1.26 -16.48 -27.67
C LYS A 10 0.92 -17.57 -26.65
N SER A 11 1.93 -18.28 -26.16
CA SER A 11 1.80 -19.37 -25.20
C SER A 11 3.01 -19.38 -24.27
N ILE A 12 2.81 -19.79 -23.02
CA ILE A 12 3.88 -20.00 -22.05
C ILE A 12 3.74 -21.36 -21.38
N PRO A 13 4.84 -21.97 -20.89
CA PRO A 13 4.76 -23.19 -20.09
C PRO A 13 3.95 -22.97 -18.81
N ALA A 14 3.20 -23.98 -18.37
CA ALA A 14 2.43 -23.90 -17.13
C ALA A 14 3.33 -23.68 -15.91
N GLU A 15 4.52 -24.29 -15.92
CA GLU A 15 5.52 -24.16 -14.87
C GLU A 15 6.00 -22.71 -14.70
N LEU A 16 6.10 -21.98 -15.81
CA LEU A 16 6.47 -20.56 -15.77
C LEU A 16 5.33 -19.69 -15.22
N LEU A 17 4.08 -20.05 -15.51
CA LEU A 17 2.92 -19.36 -14.93
C LEU A 17 2.90 -19.52 -13.40
N ASP A 18 3.17 -20.74 -12.91
CA ASP A 18 3.24 -21.05 -11.48
C ASP A 18 4.42 -20.35 -10.80
N GLU A 19 5.58 -20.27 -11.47
CA GLU A 19 6.74 -19.50 -11.02
C GLU A 19 6.41 -18.02 -10.86
N ILE A 20 5.75 -17.41 -11.85
CA ILE A 20 5.34 -16.01 -11.80
C ILE A 20 4.30 -15.79 -10.69
N LEU A 21 3.36 -16.72 -10.53
CA LEU A 21 2.38 -16.66 -9.45
C LEU A 21 3.07 -16.72 -8.08
N ALA A 22 4.05 -17.61 -7.91
CA ALA A 22 4.84 -17.68 -6.68
C ALA A 22 5.62 -16.38 -6.45
N PHE A 23 6.20 -15.79 -7.49
CA PHE A 23 6.89 -14.51 -7.41
C PHE A 23 5.98 -13.38 -6.90
N ILE A 24 4.79 -13.19 -7.47
CA ILE A 24 3.90 -12.11 -6.99
C ILE A 24 3.43 -12.33 -5.55
N LYS A 25 3.27 -13.58 -5.12
CA LYS A 25 2.88 -13.93 -3.74
C LYS A 25 4.00 -13.66 -2.75
N LEU A 26 5.22 -14.07 -3.08
CA LEU A 26 6.36 -14.05 -2.16
C LEU A 26 7.10 -12.71 -2.17
N GLU A 27 7.35 -12.14 -3.35
CA GLU A 27 8.20 -10.95 -3.50
C GLU A 27 7.37 -9.66 -3.53
N LEU A 28 6.16 -9.69 -4.08
CA LEU A 28 5.28 -8.52 -4.14
C LEU A 28 4.18 -8.55 -3.09
N SER A 29 4.07 -9.63 -2.31
CA SER A 29 3.04 -9.80 -1.29
C SER A 29 1.63 -9.53 -1.83
N VAL A 30 1.32 -10.09 -2.99
CA VAL A 30 -0.02 -10.04 -3.60
C VAL A 30 -0.58 -11.46 -3.68
N LEU A 31 -1.66 -11.72 -2.96
CA LEU A 31 -2.41 -12.96 -3.05
C LEU A 31 -3.58 -12.76 -4.04
N PRO A 32 -3.73 -13.65 -5.03
CA PRO A 32 -4.85 -13.58 -5.96
C PRO A 32 -6.17 -13.95 -5.27
N PRO A 33 -7.31 -13.68 -5.92
CA PRO A 33 -8.62 -14.12 -5.44
C PRO A 33 -8.69 -15.63 -5.20
N ALA A 34 -9.56 -16.06 -4.28
CA ALA A 34 -9.69 -17.47 -3.93
C ALA A 34 -10.11 -18.37 -5.11
N ASP A 35 -10.77 -17.81 -6.12
CA ASP A 35 -11.22 -18.51 -7.33
C ASP A 35 -10.21 -18.44 -8.49
N PHE A 36 -9.02 -17.86 -8.29
CA PHE A 36 -8.01 -17.68 -9.33
C PHE A 36 -7.63 -18.99 -10.05
N ASP A 37 -7.63 -20.12 -9.35
CA ASP A 37 -7.29 -21.40 -9.96
C ASP A 37 -8.30 -21.84 -11.03
N LEU A 38 -9.53 -21.34 -10.97
CA LEU A 38 -10.61 -21.59 -11.92
C LEU A 38 -10.51 -20.72 -13.18
N TYR A 39 -9.64 -19.71 -13.19
CA TYR A 39 -9.48 -18.80 -14.33
C TYR A 39 -8.91 -19.55 -15.53
N LEU A 40 -9.34 -19.14 -16.72
CA LEU A 40 -8.74 -19.59 -17.97
C LEU A 40 -7.29 -19.05 -18.09
N GLU A 41 -6.46 -19.69 -18.90
CA GLU A 41 -5.04 -19.30 -19.06
C GLU A 41 -4.89 -17.81 -19.38
N LEU A 42 -5.71 -17.30 -20.32
CA LEU A 42 -5.67 -15.89 -20.71
C LEU A 42 -6.04 -14.94 -19.54
N GLU A 43 -7.00 -15.33 -18.71
CA GLU A 43 -7.43 -14.55 -17.54
C GLU A 43 -6.34 -14.55 -16.46
N LYS A 44 -5.73 -15.71 -16.18
CA LYS A 44 -4.57 -15.82 -15.28
C LYS A 44 -3.43 -14.92 -15.74
N ARG A 45 -3.12 -14.96 -17.03
CA ARG A 45 -2.04 -14.13 -17.61
C ARG A 45 -2.36 -12.64 -17.53
N ASN A 46 -3.57 -12.24 -17.88
CA ASN A 46 -4.00 -10.84 -17.78
C ASN A 46 -3.95 -10.34 -16.33
N PHE A 47 -4.37 -11.17 -15.37
CA PHE A 47 -4.24 -10.86 -13.95
C PHE A 47 -2.77 -10.64 -13.56
N LEU A 48 -1.88 -11.57 -13.88
CA LEU A 48 -0.46 -11.47 -13.55
C LEU A 48 0.22 -10.26 -14.22
N ILE A 49 -0.07 -9.98 -15.49
CA ILE A 49 0.39 -8.76 -16.18
C ILE A 49 -0.13 -7.52 -15.43
N GLY A 50 -1.40 -7.55 -15.04
CA GLY A 50 -2.05 -6.48 -14.30
C GLY A 50 -1.39 -6.19 -12.94
N ILE A 51 -0.81 -7.19 -12.27
CA ILE A 51 -0.01 -7.02 -11.05
C ILE A 51 1.41 -6.55 -11.37
N LEU A 52 2.11 -7.24 -12.27
CA LEU A 52 3.53 -6.98 -12.57
C LEU A 52 3.76 -5.62 -13.23
N ASN A 53 2.79 -5.11 -13.98
CA ASN A 53 2.88 -3.83 -14.68
C ASN A 53 2.12 -2.71 -13.94
N ARG A 54 2.48 -2.50 -12.67
CA ARG A 54 1.98 -1.43 -11.80
C ARG A 54 3.11 -0.49 -11.40
N PRO A 55 2.81 0.77 -11.04
CA PRO A 55 3.73 1.58 -10.26
C PRO A 55 4.12 0.85 -8.97
N ILE A 56 5.35 1.08 -8.52
CA ILE A 56 5.91 0.44 -7.33
C ILE A 56 6.25 1.52 -6.32
N ARG A 57 6.02 1.24 -5.04
CA ARG A 57 6.53 2.04 -3.92
C ARG A 57 7.29 1.14 -2.96
N VAL A 58 8.49 1.58 -2.58
CA VAL A 58 9.26 1.02 -1.49
C VAL A 58 9.09 1.96 -0.32
N CYS A 59 8.51 1.48 0.77
CA CYS A 59 8.16 2.30 1.92
C CYS A 59 9.02 1.90 3.11
N GLY A 60 9.75 2.87 3.66
CA GLY A 60 10.44 2.68 4.93
C GLY A 60 9.43 2.43 6.05
N MET A 61 9.76 1.55 6.98
CA MET A 61 8.95 1.25 8.16
C MET A 61 9.82 1.35 9.40
N VAL A 62 9.37 2.11 10.39
CA VAL A 62 10.06 2.24 11.68
C VAL A 62 9.22 1.60 12.77
N LYS A 63 9.86 1.09 13.83
CA LYS A 63 9.16 0.54 14.98
C LYS A 63 8.27 1.60 15.62
N ASN A 64 7.05 1.21 15.96
CA ASN A 64 6.08 2.12 16.55
C ASN A 64 6.32 2.27 18.06
N GLU A 65 6.68 3.48 18.49
CA GLU A 65 6.85 3.85 19.91
C GLU A 65 5.63 4.59 20.48
N GLY A 66 4.46 4.42 19.85
CA GLY A 66 3.20 5.08 20.21
C GLY A 66 2.86 6.29 19.34
N GLU A 67 3.55 6.46 18.21
CA GLU A 67 3.32 7.56 17.28
C GLU A 67 2.07 7.29 16.42
N PRO A 68 1.17 8.27 16.25
CA PRO A 68 0.08 8.14 15.30
C PRO A 68 0.62 8.20 13.86
N GLY A 69 0.15 7.28 13.02
CA GLY A 69 0.55 7.18 11.61
C GLY A 69 -0.09 5.99 10.91
N GLY A 70 0.12 5.90 9.60
CA GLY A 70 -0.28 4.74 8.81
C GLY A 70 0.66 3.56 9.04
N GLY A 71 0.09 2.36 9.22
CA GLY A 71 0.85 1.13 9.44
C GLY A 71 0.84 0.19 8.23
N PRO A 72 1.72 -0.82 8.21
CA PRO A 72 1.70 -1.87 7.20
C PRO A 72 0.58 -2.88 7.50
N PHE A 73 -0.39 -3.00 6.60
CA PHE A 73 -1.49 -3.97 6.75
C PHE A 73 -1.80 -4.68 5.44
N TRP A 74 -2.43 -5.84 5.56
CA TRP A 74 -3.08 -6.52 4.43
C TRP A 74 -4.44 -5.87 4.18
N VAL A 75 -4.72 -5.55 2.92
CA VAL A 75 -6.01 -5.04 2.46
C VAL A 75 -6.57 -6.00 1.42
N GLU A 76 -7.84 -6.35 1.60
CA GLU A 76 -8.64 -7.10 0.62
C GLU A 76 -9.29 -6.11 -0.34
N ASP A 77 -9.01 -6.28 -1.64
CA ASP A 77 -9.62 -5.53 -2.72
C ASP A 77 -11.02 -6.09 -3.05
N HIS A 78 -11.83 -5.34 -3.78
CA HIS A 78 -13.19 -5.74 -4.17
C HIS A 78 -13.27 -7.04 -4.97
N ASN A 79 -12.17 -7.42 -5.64
CA ASN A 79 -12.08 -8.68 -6.36
C ASN A 79 -11.62 -9.86 -5.48
N GLY A 80 -11.39 -9.65 -4.17
CA GLY A 80 -10.90 -10.66 -3.22
C GLY A 80 -9.39 -10.87 -3.23
N SER A 81 -8.62 -10.07 -3.97
CA SER A 81 -7.15 -10.09 -3.90
C SER A 81 -6.68 -9.44 -2.60
N LEU A 82 -5.64 -10.00 -1.97
CA LEU A 82 -5.00 -9.39 -0.80
C LEU A 82 -3.67 -8.76 -1.20
N SER A 83 -3.39 -7.56 -0.72
CA SER A 83 -2.08 -6.91 -0.92
C SER A 83 -1.66 -6.07 0.28
N LEU A 84 -0.35 -5.85 0.42
CA LEU A 84 0.18 -4.96 1.44
C LEU A 84 -0.08 -3.49 1.11
N GLN A 85 -0.60 -2.75 2.08
CA GLN A 85 -0.94 -1.33 1.97
C GLN A 85 -0.55 -0.56 3.24
N ILE A 86 -0.41 0.76 3.10
CA ILE A 86 -0.30 1.67 4.25
C ILE A 86 -1.71 2.11 4.63
N VAL A 87 -2.18 1.65 5.79
CA VAL A 87 -3.53 1.94 6.28
C VAL A 87 -3.46 2.81 7.52
N GLU A 88 -4.23 3.89 7.52
CA GLU A 88 -4.37 4.77 8.68
C GLU A 88 -5.48 4.27 9.61
N GLY A 89 -5.35 4.55 10.91
CA GLY A 89 -6.35 4.15 11.89
C GLY A 89 -7.77 4.62 11.57
N ALA A 90 -7.92 5.77 10.90
CA ALA A 90 -9.22 6.30 10.46
C ALA A 90 -9.93 5.42 9.41
N GLN A 91 -9.21 4.53 8.73
CA GLN A 91 -9.75 3.60 7.74
C GLN A 91 -10.09 2.22 8.35
N ILE A 92 -9.71 1.99 9.61
CA ILE A 92 -9.95 0.73 10.31
C ILE A 92 -11.27 0.84 11.06
N ASN A 93 -12.16 -0.14 10.90
CA ASN A 93 -13.48 -0.09 11.51
C ASN A 93 -13.36 -0.22 13.05
N PRO A 94 -13.76 0.79 13.84
CA PRO A 94 -13.67 0.74 15.30
C PRO A 94 -14.59 -0.32 15.92
N GLU A 95 -15.67 -0.67 15.22
CA GLU A 95 -16.66 -1.65 15.68
C GLU A 95 -16.31 -3.09 15.29
N ALA A 96 -15.20 -3.31 14.58
CA ALA A 96 -14.75 -4.65 14.15
C ALA A 96 -13.65 -5.18 15.09
N PRO A 97 -13.95 -6.09 16.03
CA PRO A 97 -12.99 -6.53 17.04
C PRO A 97 -11.72 -7.16 16.46
N GLU A 98 -11.86 -7.94 15.37
CA GLU A 98 -10.73 -8.58 14.70
C GLU A 98 -9.76 -7.56 14.09
N GLN A 99 -10.28 -6.50 13.46
CA GLN A 99 -9.45 -5.43 12.92
C GLN A 99 -8.75 -4.64 14.04
N GLN A 100 -9.44 -4.40 15.15
CA GLN A 100 -8.86 -3.74 16.31
C GLN A 100 -7.74 -4.58 16.94
N GLU A 101 -7.90 -5.91 16.99
CA GLU A 101 -6.85 -6.81 17.46
C GLU A 101 -5.61 -6.78 16.56
N ILE A 102 -5.80 -6.74 15.23
CA ILE A 102 -4.69 -6.60 14.27
C ILE A 102 -3.99 -5.25 14.46
N LEU A 103 -4.74 -4.16 14.59
CA LEU A 103 -4.20 -2.82 14.81
C LEU A 103 -3.37 -2.76 16.11
N GLN A 104 -3.84 -3.35 17.19
CA GLN A 104 -3.12 -3.38 18.48
C GLN A 104 -1.82 -4.18 18.43
N LYS A 105 -1.70 -5.15 17.51
CA LYS A 105 -0.50 -5.95 17.30
C LYS A 105 0.47 -5.33 16.29
N ALA A 106 0.11 -4.22 15.64
CA ALA A 106 0.97 -3.56 14.67
C ALA A 106 2.24 -3.03 15.35
N THR A 107 3.40 -3.47 14.87
CA THR A 107 4.71 -3.15 15.47
C THR A 107 5.43 -2.00 14.78
N HIS A 108 4.96 -1.57 13.60
CA HIS A 108 5.63 -0.60 12.76
C HIS A 108 4.63 0.44 12.23
N PHE A 109 5.16 1.60 11.84
CA PHE A 109 4.44 2.61 11.08
C PHE A 109 5.33 3.20 9.99
N ASN A 110 4.70 3.83 8.99
CA ASN A 110 5.40 4.50 7.91
C ASN A 110 5.74 5.94 8.29
N PRO A 111 7.02 6.35 8.26
CA PRO A 111 7.47 7.70 8.54
C PRO A 111 7.29 8.67 7.37
N VAL A 112 6.53 8.29 6.33
CA VAL A 112 6.41 9.01 5.05
C VAL A 112 7.71 9.00 4.23
N ASP A 113 8.55 7.98 4.43
CA ASP A 113 9.69 7.71 3.57
C ASP A 113 9.30 6.72 2.46
N LEU A 114 9.23 7.21 1.22
CA LEU A 114 8.82 6.43 0.04
C LEU A 114 9.74 6.71 -1.14
N VAL A 115 10.18 5.62 -1.79
CA VAL A 115 10.81 5.65 -3.10
C VAL A 115 9.85 5.06 -4.13
N CYS A 116 9.52 5.82 -5.16
CA CYS A 116 8.46 5.47 -6.12
C CYS A 116 9.03 5.17 -7.52
N GLY A 117 8.68 4.02 -8.07
CA GLY A 117 8.84 3.67 -9.48
C GLY A 117 7.56 3.98 -10.26
N VAL A 118 7.61 4.98 -11.14
CA VAL A 118 6.43 5.53 -11.85
C VAL A 118 6.46 5.33 -13.36
N ARG A 119 7.32 4.43 -13.84
CA ARG A 119 7.42 4.07 -15.25
C ARG A 119 7.17 2.58 -15.41
N ASP A 120 6.51 2.23 -16.50
CA ASP A 120 6.28 0.86 -16.89
C ASP A 120 7.59 0.17 -17.32
N TRP A 121 7.48 -1.12 -17.59
CA TRP A 121 8.61 -1.95 -18.01
C TRP A 121 9.24 -1.53 -19.35
N GLN A 122 8.55 -0.70 -20.14
CA GLN A 122 9.04 -0.12 -21.40
C GLN A 122 9.63 1.29 -21.19
N GLY A 123 9.69 1.77 -19.94
CA GLY A 123 10.21 3.08 -19.57
C GLY A 123 9.21 4.24 -19.79
N LYS A 124 7.97 3.96 -20.17
CA LYS A 124 6.93 4.99 -20.35
C LYS A 124 6.29 5.32 -18.99
N PRO A 125 5.99 6.60 -18.70
CA PRO A 125 5.34 6.96 -17.45
C PRO A 125 3.94 6.34 -17.36
N PHE A 126 3.60 5.82 -16.17
CA PHE A 126 2.24 5.40 -15.86
C PHE A 126 1.30 6.61 -15.74
N ASP A 127 0.05 6.41 -16.14
CA ASP A 127 -1.04 7.31 -15.73
C ASP A 127 -1.49 6.91 -14.32
N LEU A 128 -0.92 7.58 -13.32
CA LEU A 128 -1.12 7.24 -11.89
C LEU A 128 -2.59 7.29 -11.46
N LYS A 129 -3.43 8.06 -12.16
CA LYS A 129 -4.87 8.17 -11.87
C LYS A 129 -5.60 6.85 -12.06
N LYS A 130 -5.06 5.94 -12.88
CA LYS A 130 -5.60 4.58 -13.07
C LYS A 130 -5.36 3.64 -11.90
N TYR A 131 -4.52 4.05 -10.95
CA TYR A 131 -4.12 3.25 -9.79
C TYR A 131 -4.64 3.87 -8.47
N VAL A 132 -5.64 4.75 -8.58
CA VAL A 132 -6.37 5.36 -7.48
C VAL A 132 -7.63 4.55 -7.21
N ASP A 133 -7.90 4.24 -5.95
CA ASP A 133 -9.22 3.80 -5.51
C ASP A 133 -10.07 5.03 -5.13
N PRO A 134 -11.11 5.38 -5.91
CA PRO A 134 -11.98 6.51 -5.59
C PRO A 134 -12.96 6.22 -4.45
N GLU A 135 -13.14 4.97 -4.05
CA GLU A 135 -14.03 4.55 -2.95
C GLU A 135 -13.34 4.58 -1.59
N ALA A 136 -12.01 4.67 -1.56
CA ALA A 136 -11.18 4.87 -0.36
C ALA A 136 -11.31 6.29 0.25
N VAL A 137 -12.54 6.79 0.37
CA VAL A 137 -12.90 8.04 1.05
C VAL A 137 -13.14 7.78 2.53
N PHE A 138 -12.89 8.78 3.38
CA PHE A 138 -13.28 8.70 4.79
C PHE A 138 -14.00 9.97 5.26
N ILE A 139 -14.82 9.83 6.29
CA ILE A 139 -15.60 10.93 6.86
C ILE A 139 -14.85 11.49 8.07
N ALA A 140 -14.27 12.66 7.93
CA ALA A 140 -13.63 13.38 9.02
C ALA A 140 -14.67 14.22 9.79
N GLN A 141 -14.61 14.16 11.12
CA GLN A 141 -15.27 15.15 11.97
C GLN A 141 -14.38 16.39 12.08
N LYS A 142 -14.92 17.55 11.70
CA LYS A 142 -14.23 18.85 11.81
C LYS A 142 -15.11 19.81 12.60
N SER A 143 -14.49 20.80 13.24
CA SER A 143 -15.22 21.92 13.83
C SER A 143 -14.85 23.22 13.12
N LYS A 144 -15.84 24.06 12.82
CA LYS A 144 -15.61 25.40 12.27
C LYS A 144 -16.57 26.37 12.95
N ALA A 145 -16.00 27.41 13.58
CA ALA A 145 -16.75 28.42 14.32
C ALA A 145 -17.75 27.83 15.33
N GLY A 146 -17.31 26.81 16.09
CA GLY A 146 -18.12 26.16 17.13
C GLY A 146 -19.21 25.21 16.62
N ARG A 147 -19.28 24.96 15.30
CA ARG A 147 -20.18 23.96 14.71
C ARG A 147 -19.41 22.72 14.30
N GLU A 148 -19.94 21.56 14.67
CA GLU A 148 -19.47 20.28 14.14
C GLU A 148 -19.91 20.13 12.68
N LEU A 149 -19.00 19.60 11.87
CA LEU A 149 -19.14 19.35 10.46
C LEU A 149 -18.61 17.95 10.16
N LYS A 150 -19.25 17.27 9.21
CA LYS A 150 -18.70 16.08 8.58
C LYS A 150 -18.12 16.49 7.24
N ALA A 151 -16.85 16.19 7.02
CA ALA A 151 -16.18 16.40 5.74
C ALA A 151 -15.90 15.04 5.12
N LEU A 152 -16.25 14.88 3.85
CA LEU A 152 -15.79 13.73 3.06
C LEU A 152 -14.39 14.06 2.54
N GLU A 153 -13.40 13.32 3.00
CA GLU A 153 -12.04 13.43 2.49
C GLU A 153 -11.84 12.45 1.35
N LEU A 154 -11.34 12.98 0.23
CA LEU A 154 -10.92 12.18 -0.92
C LEU A 154 -9.73 11.31 -0.53
N PRO A 155 -9.46 10.24 -1.30
CA PRO A 155 -8.43 9.29 -0.95
C PRO A 155 -7.07 9.97 -0.77
N GLY A 156 -6.44 9.73 0.38
CA GLY A 156 -5.14 10.28 0.71
C GLY A 156 -4.01 9.67 -0.12
N ILE A 157 -2.81 10.26 0.02
CA ILE A 157 -1.66 9.99 -0.87
C ILE A 157 -1.30 8.50 -0.95
N TRP A 158 -1.10 7.81 0.18
CA TRP A 158 -0.69 6.40 0.16
C TRP A 158 -1.85 5.42 0.33
N ASN A 159 -2.95 5.86 0.92
CA ASN A 159 -4.05 5.01 1.33
C ASN A 159 -5.01 4.69 0.18
N GLY A 160 -5.33 5.67 -0.68
CA GLY A 160 -6.20 5.40 -1.82
C GLY A 160 -5.73 5.98 -3.15
N ALA A 161 -4.96 7.07 -3.14
CA ALA A 161 -4.32 7.54 -4.38
C ALA A 161 -3.23 6.59 -4.91
N MET A 162 -2.80 5.63 -4.08
CA MET A 162 -1.84 4.57 -4.42
C MET A 162 -2.38 3.15 -4.16
N ALA A 163 -3.70 2.97 -4.09
CA ALA A 163 -4.32 1.69 -3.70
C ALA A 163 -3.84 0.50 -4.56
N PHE A 164 -3.68 0.71 -5.86
CA PHE A 164 -3.31 -0.35 -6.80
C PHE A 164 -1.83 -0.36 -7.17
N TRP A 165 -0.96 0.12 -6.27
CA TRP A 165 0.49 0.06 -6.44
C TRP A 165 1.06 -1.23 -5.83
N ASN A 166 2.16 -1.74 -6.39
CA ASN A 166 2.93 -2.77 -5.71
C ASN A 166 3.68 -2.12 -4.55
N THR A 167 3.51 -2.67 -3.36
CA THR A 167 4.04 -2.09 -2.13
C THR A 167 5.07 -3.03 -1.53
N ILE A 168 6.26 -2.51 -1.27
CA ILE A 168 7.35 -3.23 -0.61
C ILE A 168 7.67 -2.48 0.68
N PHE A 169 7.70 -3.21 1.79
CA PHE A 169 8.06 -2.65 3.10
C PHE A 169 9.48 -3.03 3.47
N VAL A 170 10.23 -2.04 3.96
CA VAL A 170 11.61 -2.23 4.43
C VAL A 170 11.71 -1.62 5.82
N GLU A 171 12.10 -2.42 6.81
CA GLU A 171 12.42 -1.88 8.14
C GLU A 171 13.65 -0.97 8.01
N VAL A 172 13.52 0.27 8.49
CA VAL A 172 14.60 1.27 8.52
C VAL A 172 14.85 1.71 9.97
N PRO A 173 16.08 2.14 10.31
CA PRO A 173 16.39 2.60 11.65
C PRO A 173 15.53 3.80 12.08
N LEU A 174 15.04 3.82 13.32
CA LEU A 174 14.18 4.89 13.83
C LEU A 174 14.79 6.29 13.66
N ILE A 175 16.13 6.42 13.74
CA ILE A 175 16.86 7.68 13.57
C ILE A 175 16.63 8.36 12.21
N THR A 176 16.15 7.63 11.19
CA THR A 176 15.78 8.24 9.90
C THR A 176 14.45 9.01 9.98
N PHE A 177 13.74 8.95 11.11
CA PHE A 177 12.47 9.62 11.34
C PHE A 177 12.51 10.54 12.57
N ASN A 178 12.56 11.85 12.32
CA ASN A 178 12.52 12.89 13.37
C ASN A 178 11.35 13.83 13.07
N PRO A 179 10.10 13.48 13.45
CA PRO A 179 8.93 14.28 13.11
C PRO A 179 8.78 15.50 14.03
N VAL A 180 8.25 16.59 13.49
CA VAL A 180 7.83 17.76 14.26
C VAL A 180 6.31 17.91 14.12
N LYS A 181 5.56 17.49 15.14
CA LYS A 181 4.09 17.54 15.17
C LYS A 181 3.56 18.70 16.02
N SER A 182 4.35 19.15 16.99
CA SER A 182 4.09 20.28 17.88
C SER A 182 5.34 21.16 18.00
N VAL A 183 5.17 22.39 18.48
CA VAL A 183 6.30 23.30 18.72
C VAL A 183 7.31 22.69 19.71
N ASN A 184 6.84 21.89 20.67
CA ASN A 184 7.71 21.25 21.66
C ASN A 184 8.59 20.16 21.06
N ASP A 185 8.22 19.56 19.92
CA ASP A 185 9.06 18.55 19.27
C ASP A 185 10.39 19.14 18.78
N LEU A 186 10.43 20.44 18.48
CA LEU A 186 11.67 21.12 18.15
C LEU A 186 12.69 21.11 19.29
N LEU A 187 12.28 20.92 20.54
CA LEU A 187 13.18 20.86 21.71
C LEU A 187 13.93 19.53 21.82
N ARG A 188 13.58 18.51 21.02
CA ARG A 188 14.30 17.24 21.01
C ARG A 188 15.72 17.44 20.47
N ASP A 189 16.67 16.65 20.97
CA ASP A 189 18.09 16.80 20.66
C ASP A 189 18.38 16.70 19.16
N GLU A 190 17.61 15.88 18.43
CA GLU A 190 17.72 15.67 16.99
C GLU A 190 17.39 16.93 16.16
N HIS A 191 16.69 17.90 16.76
CA HIS A 191 16.28 19.16 16.13
C HIS A 191 17.06 20.37 16.63
N GLN A 192 17.86 20.21 17.69
CA GLN A 192 18.70 21.29 18.21
C GLN A 192 19.95 21.45 17.34
N SER A 193 20.30 22.70 17.02
CA SER A 193 21.59 22.99 16.39
C SER A 193 22.69 22.67 17.39
N SER A 194 23.62 21.80 17.00
CA SER A 194 24.81 21.48 17.78
C SER A 194 25.67 22.71 18.05
#